data_AF-A0A1G9QL87-F1
#
_entry.id   AF-A0A1G9QL87-F1
#
_cell.length_a   1.000
_cell.length_b   1.000
_cell.length_c   1.000
_cell.angle_alpha   90.00
_cell.angle_beta   90.00
_cell.angle_gamma   90.00
#
_symmetry.space_group_name_H-M   'P 1'
#
loop_
_entity.id
_entity.type
_entity.pdbx_description
1 polymer ?
#
loop_
_entity_poly.entity_id
_entity_poly.type
_entity_poly.pdbx_seq_one_letter_code
_entity_poly.pdbx_strand_id
1 'polypeptide(L)'
;MYKNFKDIDNKLLKTASIVGIAGSISLIGNVASADSVTNVENNSVQHANGWSQENGKWYYYENNAKKTGWLQENNKWYYLKSDGMMASNEWLSVNGTWYRFYTSGAMYSSEWFLDKDGTWYWMKSSGAMASNEWYQDSKGAWYWLKPGGKMASNEILKINNVWYDFNKSGTYITKDASSIAIVNECDFLNIRSGPSSDYDVVGSVNTGNYLEIIERGSNNWYKVEYSNSLTGWVNSKYITPQGEYYEDNTDESTDARVQNVINIARKQIGKPYVWGAEGPSSFDCSGFTSYAYKQGANITLPRVSRDQGNFGTAISRSNLKPGDLVFFASNGTTINHVGLYLGNSEFIHSPRPGETVRIDKLTSNYYNNNYFSARRVIN
;
A
#
# COMPACT_ATOMS: atom_id res chain seq x y z
N MET A 1 -29.37 -11.59 -21.81
CA MET A 1 -30.06 -10.48 -22.49
C MET A 1 -29.02 -9.41 -22.83
N TYR A 2 -29.02 -8.93 -24.08
CA TYR A 2 -28.16 -7.91 -24.73
C TYR A 2 -26.66 -8.27 -24.88
N LYS A 3 -26.20 -8.91 -25.99
CA LYS A 3 -25.96 -8.50 -27.41
C LYS A 3 -24.77 -7.56 -27.67
N ASN A 4 -23.69 -8.18 -28.20
CA ASN A 4 -22.81 -7.82 -29.32
C ASN A 4 -22.46 -6.35 -29.62
N PHE A 5 -21.17 -6.06 -29.81
CA PHE A 5 -20.62 -5.58 -31.10
C PHE A 5 -19.12 -5.92 -31.21
N LYS A 6 -18.78 -6.67 -32.26
CA LYS A 6 -17.45 -6.88 -32.83
C LYS A 6 -17.48 -6.25 -34.24
N ASP A 7 -16.35 -5.67 -34.60
CA ASP A 7 -15.85 -5.37 -35.96
C ASP A 7 -16.65 -4.40 -36.85
N ILE A 8 -15.95 -3.39 -37.40
CA ILE A 8 -15.95 -3.05 -38.83
C ILE A 8 -14.62 -2.33 -39.16
N ASP A 9 -13.99 -2.84 -40.20
CA ASP A 9 -12.72 -2.45 -40.80
C ASP A 9 -12.79 -1.19 -41.68
N ASN A 10 -11.61 -0.56 -41.74
CA ASN A 10 -10.97 0.23 -42.79
C ASN A 10 -11.63 0.46 -44.18
N LYS A 11 -11.37 1.71 -44.65
CA LYS A 11 -10.81 2.16 -45.96
C LYS A 11 -11.70 3.01 -46.89
N LEU A 12 -11.06 4.14 -47.27
CA LEU A 12 -10.98 4.78 -48.61
C LEU A 12 -12.01 5.87 -49.00
N LEU A 13 -11.53 7.14 -49.08
CA LEU A 13 -11.33 7.97 -50.30
C LEU A 13 -11.25 9.47 -49.91
N LYS A 14 -10.07 10.09 -50.06
CA LYS A 14 -9.65 11.00 -51.16
C LYS A 14 -10.23 12.43 -51.10
N THR A 15 -9.28 13.38 -50.95
CA THR A 15 -9.18 14.71 -51.61
C THR A 15 -10.37 15.67 -51.58
N ALA A 16 -10.16 16.84 -50.97
CA ALA A 16 -10.60 18.11 -51.55
C ALA A 16 -9.78 19.27 -50.96
N SER A 17 -9.06 19.95 -51.84
CA SER A 17 -8.33 21.19 -51.60
C SER A 17 -9.26 22.40 -51.60
N ILE A 18 -8.79 23.40 -50.84
CA ILE A 18 -9.03 24.85 -50.89
C ILE A 18 -9.45 25.41 -52.26
N VAL A 19 -10.49 26.26 -52.26
CA VAL A 19 -10.64 27.57 -52.96
C VAL A 19 -11.70 28.34 -52.13
N GLY A 20 -11.56 29.58 -51.65
CA GLY A 20 -10.87 30.75 -52.17
C GLY A 20 -11.92 31.74 -52.71
N ILE A 21 -12.35 32.73 -51.92
CA ILE A 21 -13.21 33.82 -52.41
C ILE A 21 -12.29 34.94 -52.92
N ALA A 22 -12.41 35.25 -54.20
CA ALA A 22 -11.66 36.30 -54.89
C ALA A 22 -12.33 37.68 -54.72
N GLY A 23 -11.52 38.70 -54.44
CA GLY A 23 -11.81 40.10 -54.73
C GLY A 23 -10.94 40.54 -55.91
N SER A 24 -11.60 40.99 -56.97
CA SER A 24 -11.05 41.28 -58.30
C SER A 24 -10.24 42.58 -58.34
N ILE A 25 -9.00 42.56 -58.84
CA ILE A 25 -8.35 43.72 -59.46
C ILE A 25 -7.62 43.23 -60.73
N SER A 26 -7.91 43.93 -61.83
CA SER A 26 -7.49 43.69 -63.21
C SER A 26 -5.98 43.81 -63.42
N LEU A 27 -5.41 42.92 -64.24
CA LEU A 27 -4.03 42.96 -64.75
C LEU A 27 -4.05 43.34 -66.24
N ILE A 28 -3.18 44.26 -66.66
CA ILE A 28 -2.79 44.44 -68.07
C ILE A 28 -1.27 44.24 -68.16
N GLY A 29 -0.84 43.33 -69.05
CA GLY A 29 0.37 43.55 -69.86
C GLY A 29 1.65 42.74 -69.54
N ASN A 30 1.81 41.64 -70.29
CA ASN A 30 3.01 41.11 -70.97
C ASN A 30 4.35 40.79 -70.25
N VAL A 31 4.61 39.47 -70.18
CA VAL A 31 5.80 38.67 -70.60
C VAL A 31 7.22 39.29 -70.54
N ALA A 32 8.12 38.70 -69.73
CA ALA A 32 9.36 38.01 -70.17
C ALA A 32 10.30 37.60 -69.00
N SER A 33 10.81 36.37 -69.13
CA SER A 33 12.04 35.72 -68.59
C SER A 33 12.65 36.10 -67.23
N ALA A 34 12.81 35.03 -66.43
CA ALA A 34 13.97 34.63 -65.61
C ALA A 34 14.89 35.73 -65.05
N ASP A 35 14.97 35.81 -63.72
CA ASP A 35 16.24 35.63 -63.01
C ASP A 35 16.01 35.33 -61.52
N SER A 36 16.94 34.56 -60.98
CA SER A 36 17.05 34.08 -59.61
C SER A 36 16.84 35.14 -58.53
N VAL A 37 15.94 34.88 -57.58
CA VAL A 37 16.03 35.44 -56.22
C VAL A 37 15.71 34.35 -55.21
N THR A 38 16.75 33.92 -54.51
CA THR A 38 16.67 33.20 -53.24
C THR A 38 16.04 34.11 -52.18
N ASN A 39 14.77 33.90 -51.83
CA ASN A 39 14.22 34.44 -50.59
C ASN A 39 14.36 33.39 -49.48
N VAL A 40 15.57 33.34 -48.89
CA VAL A 40 15.72 32.89 -47.51
C VAL A 40 15.54 34.15 -46.65
N GLU A 41 14.30 34.46 -46.30
CA GLU A 41 14.00 35.40 -45.22
C GLU A 41 13.05 34.72 -44.23
N ASN A 42 13.61 33.93 -43.30
CA ASN A 42 12.95 33.70 -42.02
C ASN A 42 13.46 34.77 -41.05
N ASN A 43 12.89 35.96 -41.19
CA ASN A 43 13.10 37.10 -40.32
C ASN A 43 12.31 36.87 -39.02
N SER A 44 12.93 36.33 -37.95
CA SER A 44 12.32 36.33 -36.61
C SER A 44 12.90 37.48 -35.79
N VAL A 45 12.26 38.65 -35.83
CA VAL A 45 12.64 39.83 -35.06
C VAL A 45 11.55 40.20 -34.04
N GLN A 46 11.99 40.21 -32.77
CA GLN A 46 11.52 40.82 -31.52
C GLN A 46 10.06 40.64 -31.04
N HIS A 47 9.97 40.12 -29.81
CA HIS A 47 8.73 39.75 -29.10
C HIS A 47 8.53 40.62 -27.86
N ALA A 48 7.56 41.55 -27.91
CA ALA A 48 7.21 42.39 -26.77
C ALA A 48 6.73 41.58 -25.55
N ASN A 49 5.98 40.49 -25.76
CA ASN A 49 5.64 39.45 -24.79
C ASN A 49 5.12 38.21 -25.57
N GLY A 50 5.30 37.00 -25.05
CA GLY A 50 4.67 35.77 -25.56
C GLY A 50 5.61 34.67 -26.04
N TRP A 51 5.02 33.58 -26.54
CA TRP A 51 5.75 32.42 -27.06
C TRP A 51 6.47 32.72 -28.38
N SER A 52 7.69 32.21 -28.51
CA SER A 52 8.49 32.27 -29.73
C SER A 52 9.19 30.94 -29.98
N GLN A 53 9.27 30.54 -31.24
CA GLN A 53 9.99 29.35 -31.67
C GLN A 53 11.28 29.75 -32.39
N GLU A 54 12.42 29.34 -31.86
CA GLU A 54 13.73 29.59 -32.45
C GLU A 54 14.43 28.24 -32.65
N ASN A 55 14.83 27.93 -33.89
CA ASN A 55 15.51 26.67 -34.23
C ASN A 55 14.77 25.42 -33.70
N GLY A 56 13.43 25.41 -33.79
CA GLY A 56 12.58 24.31 -33.34
C GLY A 56 12.37 24.22 -31.82
N LYS A 57 12.98 25.12 -31.03
CA LYS A 57 12.84 25.19 -29.57
C LYS A 57 11.91 26.34 -29.19
N TRP A 58 11.08 26.12 -28.16
CA TRP A 58 10.15 27.12 -27.66
C TRP A 58 10.73 27.92 -26.51
N TYR A 59 10.50 29.22 -26.54
CA TYR A 59 10.87 30.20 -25.51
C TYR A 59 9.66 31.08 -25.20
N TYR A 60 9.60 31.66 -24.01
CA TYR A 60 8.64 32.70 -23.68
C TYR A 60 9.37 34.00 -23.44
N TYR A 61 8.94 35.07 -24.09
CA TYR A 61 9.48 36.41 -23.91
C TYR A 61 8.57 37.24 -23.03
N GLU A 62 9.15 37.98 -22.10
CA GLU A 62 8.48 38.99 -21.30
C GLU A 62 9.32 40.27 -21.34
N ASN A 63 8.76 41.38 -21.83
CA ASN A 63 9.47 42.65 -22.05
C ASN A 63 10.75 42.49 -22.90
N ASN A 64 10.65 41.75 -24.02
CA ASN A 64 11.78 41.39 -24.89
C ASN A 64 12.90 40.54 -24.23
N ALA A 65 12.71 40.02 -23.02
CA ALA A 65 13.66 39.12 -22.35
C ALA A 65 13.11 37.70 -22.26
N LYS A 66 13.97 36.68 -22.43
CA LYS A 66 13.57 35.28 -22.22
C LYS A 66 13.23 35.06 -20.74
N LYS A 67 12.01 34.57 -20.49
CA LYS A 67 11.57 34.15 -19.16
C LYS A 67 12.24 32.83 -18.79
N THR A 68 12.50 32.64 -17.50
CA THR A 68 12.97 31.39 -16.90
C THR A 68 12.08 31.03 -15.72
N GLY A 69 12.03 29.76 -15.35
CA GLY A 69 11.23 29.24 -14.25
C GLY A 69 9.78 28.96 -14.64
N TRP A 70 8.90 28.97 -13.65
CA TRP A 70 7.49 28.65 -13.83
C TRP A 70 6.74 29.77 -14.58
N LEU A 71 5.92 29.35 -15.53
CA LEU A 71 4.99 30.21 -16.26
C LEU A 71 3.61 29.57 -16.22
N GLN A 72 2.60 30.33 -15.83
CA GLN A 72 1.20 29.93 -15.97
C GLN A 72 0.56 30.71 -17.10
N GLU A 73 -0.02 30.00 -18.07
CA GLU A 73 -0.76 30.61 -19.17
C GLU A 73 -1.97 29.73 -19.52
N ASN A 74 -3.15 30.35 -19.67
CA ASN A 74 -4.40 29.64 -19.99
C ASN A 74 -4.69 28.46 -19.05
N ASN A 75 -4.50 28.66 -17.75
CA ASN A 75 -4.64 27.65 -16.70
C ASN A 75 -3.72 26.42 -16.82
N LYS A 76 -2.67 26.50 -17.65
CA LYS A 76 -1.65 25.46 -17.76
C LYS A 76 -0.32 25.99 -17.24
N TRP A 77 0.44 25.11 -16.59
CA TRP A 77 1.78 25.40 -16.13
C TRP A 77 2.80 24.93 -17.16
N TYR A 78 3.85 25.73 -17.35
CA TYR A 78 5.01 25.47 -18.17
C TYR A 78 6.25 25.77 -17.35
N TYR A 79 7.37 25.16 -17.70
CA TYR A 79 8.66 25.48 -17.10
C TYR A 79 9.65 25.88 -18.18
N LEU A 80 10.24 27.07 -18.03
CA LEU A 80 11.30 27.58 -18.89
C LEU A 80 12.62 27.30 -18.16
N LYS A 81 13.50 26.50 -18.76
CA LYS A 81 14.80 26.12 -18.19
C LYS A 81 15.70 27.34 -18.03
N SER A 82 16.87 27.18 -17.42
CA SER A 82 17.80 28.28 -17.15
C SER A 82 18.29 29.01 -18.41
N ASP A 83 18.26 28.35 -19.56
CA ASP A 83 18.54 28.92 -20.89
C ASP A 83 17.30 29.50 -21.60
N GLY A 84 16.15 29.53 -20.91
CA GLY A 84 14.85 29.97 -21.41
C GLY A 84 14.10 28.92 -22.23
N MET A 85 14.69 27.75 -22.52
CA MET A 85 14.02 26.72 -23.31
C MET A 85 12.87 26.11 -22.51
N MET A 86 11.69 26.01 -23.13
CA MET A 86 10.54 25.32 -22.56
C MET A 86 10.84 23.83 -22.35
N ALA A 87 10.53 23.32 -21.17
CA ALA A 87 10.52 21.89 -20.91
C ALA A 87 9.42 21.21 -21.75
N SER A 88 9.76 20.19 -22.53
CA SER A 88 8.82 19.53 -23.43
C SER A 88 9.13 18.05 -23.58
N ASN A 89 8.10 17.22 -23.41
CA ASN A 89 8.18 15.77 -23.47
C ASN A 89 9.33 15.16 -22.64
N GLU A 90 9.67 15.81 -21.53
CA GLU A 90 10.74 15.39 -20.63
C GLU A 90 10.29 15.31 -19.17
N TRP A 91 11.08 14.58 -18.38
CA TRP A 91 11.11 14.69 -16.93
C TRP A 91 12.07 15.81 -16.55
N LEU A 92 11.70 16.64 -15.59
CA LEU A 92 12.57 17.71 -15.08
C LEU A 92 12.51 17.78 -13.56
N SER A 93 13.68 17.84 -12.92
CA SER A 93 13.78 18.11 -11.49
C SER A 93 13.96 19.61 -11.26
N VAL A 94 13.07 20.20 -10.48
CA VAL A 94 13.13 21.60 -10.05
C VAL A 94 13.22 21.61 -8.53
N ASN A 95 14.36 22.06 -7.98
CA ASN A 95 14.63 22.08 -6.55
C ASN A 95 14.38 20.72 -5.86
N GLY A 96 14.79 19.62 -6.51
CA GLY A 96 14.63 18.26 -5.99
C GLY A 96 13.23 17.64 -6.19
N THR A 97 12.26 18.39 -6.72
CA THR A 97 10.93 17.87 -7.04
C THR A 97 10.85 17.54 -8.53
N TRP A 98 10.38 16.33 -8.85
CA TRP A 98 10.25 15.87 -10.24
C TRP A 98 8.89 16.24 -10.83
N TYR A 99 8.92 16.72 -12.08
CA TYR A 99 7.77 17.09 -12.90
C TYR A 99 7.86 16.44 -14.26
N ARG A 100 6.71 16.21 -14.89
CA ARG A 100 6.59 15.68 -16.26
C ARG A 100 5.85 16.68 -17.13
N PHE A 101 6.32 16.86 -18.37
CA PHE A 101 5.74 17.80 -19.33
C PHE A 101 5.27 17.12 -20.63
N TYR A 102 4.10 17.49 -21.12
CA TYR A 102 3.61 17.09 -22.44
C TYR A 102 4.53 17.58 -23.56
N THR A 103 4.36 17.06 -24.78
CA THR A 103 5.05 17.60 -25.97
C THR A 103 4.71 19.07 -26.24
N SER A 104 3.53 19.51 -25.84
CA SER A 104 3.13 20.93 -25.86
C SER A 104 3.84 21.79 -24.80
N GLY A 105 4.58 21.18 -23.87
CA GLY A 105 5.21 21.82 -22.72
C GLY A 105 4.30 22.07 -21.53
N ALA A 106 3.01 21.76 -21.64
CA ALA A 106 2.12 21.81 -20.49
C ALA A 106 2.57 20.76 -19.46
N MET A 107 2.57 21.13 -18.19
CA MET A 107 2.87 20.26 -17.06
C MET A 107 1.73 19.26 -16.84
N TYR A 108 2.06 18.00 -16.57
CA TYR A 108 1.09 17.03 -16.09
C TYR A 108 0.61 17.40 -14.68
N SER A 109 -0.69 17.26 -14.39
CA SER A 109 -1.23 17.51 -13.05
C SER A 109 -2.53 16.75 -12.79
N SER A 110 -2.65 16.17 -11.59
CA SER A 110 -3.81 15.35 -11.18
C SER A 110 -4.11 14.19 -12.14
N GLU A 111 -3.06 13.53 -12.63
CA GLU A 111 -3.19 12.52 -13.67
C GLU A 111 -2.05 11.50 -13.64
N TRP A 112 -2.32 10.34 -14.23
CA TRP A 112 -1.35 9.26 -14.40
C TRP A 112 -0.51 9.47 -15.66
N PHE A 113 0.79 9.23 -15.56
CA PHE A 113 1.72 9.17 -16.69
C PHE A 113 2.22 7.73 -16.88
N LEU A 114 2.08 7.19 -18.10
CA LEU A 114 2.66 5.91 -18.51
C LEU A 114 3.94 6.18 -19.29
N ASP A 115 5.07 5.75 -18.75
CA ASP A 115 6.34 5.85 -19.44
C ASP A 115 6.48 4.76 -20.51
N LYS A 116 7.45 4.94 -21.42
CA LYS A 116 7.68 4.06 -22.57
C LYS A 116 8.06 2.64 -22.17
N ASP A 117 8.60 2.46 -20.97
CA ASP A 117 8.94 1.16 -20.39
C ASP A 117 7.74 0.43 -19.76
N GLY A 118 6.55 1.03 -19.80
CA GLY A 118 5.33 0.49 -19.21
C GLY A 118 5.13 0.85 -17.74
N THR A 119 6.01 1.67 -17.15
CA THR A 119 5.89 2.10 -15.75
C THR A 119 4.89 3.25 -15.60
N TRP A 120 3.99 3.13 -14.62
CA TRP A 120 3.06 4.19 -14.24
C TRP A 120 3.62 5.10 -13.15
N TYR A 121 3.32 6.39 -13.25
CA TYR A 121 3.64 7.43 -12.27
C TYR A 121 2.41 8.30 -12.03
N TRP A 122 2.20 8.75 -10.79
CA TRP A 122 1.13 9.69 -10.47
C TRP A 122 1.67 11.11 -10.33
N MET A 123 1.06 12.06 -11.05
CA MET A 123 1.38 13.47 -10.96
C MET A 123 0.31 14.16 -10.10
N LYS A 124 0.71 14.71 -8.95
CA LYS A 124 -0.19 15.37 -8.00
C LYS A 124 -0.82 16.62 -8.61
N SER A 125 -1.78 17.22 -7.92
CA SER A 125 -2.41 18.47 -8.36
C SER A 125 -1.44 19.65 -8.49
N SER A 126 -0.35 19.63 -7.73
CA SER A 126 0.77 20.57 -7.85
C SER A 126 1.70 20.26 -9.03
N GLY A 127 1.47 19.17 -9.75
CA GLY A 127 2.36 18.63 -10.78
C GLY A 127 3.58 17.89 -10.24
N ALA A 128 3.81 17.89 -8.93
CA ALA A 128 4.88 17.10 -8.34
C ALA A 128 4.59 15.59 -8.51
N MET A 129 5.58 14.84 -8.95
CA MET A 129 5.52 13.38 -8.96
C MET A 129 5.33 12.86 -7.54
N ALA A 130 4.33 12.01 -7.33
CA ALA A 130 4.19 11.29 -6.07
C ALA A 130 5.32 10.27 -5.90
N SER A 131 5.90 10.17 -4.71
CA SER A 131 7.00 9.25 -4.43
C SER A 131 7.04 8.87 -2.96
N ASN A 132 7.16 7.56 -2.69
CA ASN A 132 7.11 6.98 -1.35
C ASN A 132 5.84 7.38 -0.58
N GLU A 133 4.70 7.34 -1.25
CA GLU A 133 3.42 7.78 -0.69
C GLU A 133 2.25 6.97 -1.27
N TRP A 134 1.15 6.96 -0.51
CA TRP A 134 -0.11 6.38 -0.93
C TRP A 134 -0.92 7.39 -1.77
N TYR A 135 -1.60 6.89 -2.78
CA TYR A 135 -2.60 7.63 -3.54
C TYR A 135 -3.92 6.87 -3.52
N GLN A 136 -5.03 7.58 -3.29
CA GLN A 136 -6.38 7.05 -3.43
C GLN A 136 -7.07 7.74 -4.58
N ASP A 137 -7.62 6.97 -5.52
CA ASP A 137 -8.41 7.54 -6.61
C ASP A 137 -9.81 7.97 -6.15
N SER A 138 -10.55 8.64 -7.04
CA SER A 138 -11.91 9.11 -6.75
C SER A 138 -12.94 7.99 -6.53
N LYS A 139 -12.59 6.73 -6.82
CA LYS A 139 -13.43 5.55 -6.62
C LYS A 139 -13.07 4.81 -5.33
N GLY A 140 -12.07 5.28 -4.60
CA GLY A 140 -11.61 4.72 -3.34
C GLY A 140 -10.52 3.66 -3.48
N ALA A 141 -10.01 3.39 -4.69
CA ALA A 141 -8.94 2.42 -4.91
C ALA A 141 -7.59 3.01 -4.46
N TRP A 142 -6.81 2.21 -3.73
CA TRP A 142 -5.51 2.60 -3.20
C TRP A 142 -4.37 2.12 -4.09
N TYR A 143 -3.37 2.98 -4.26
CA TYR A 143 -2.15 2.74 -5.02
C TYR A 143 -0.96 3.16 -4.17
N TRP A 144 0.16 2.45 -4.30
CA TRP A 144 1.42 2.85 -3.69
C TRP A 144 2.40 3.33 -4.75
N LEU A 145 2.98 4.51 -4.54
CA LEU A 145 4.06 5.05 -5.36
C LEU A 145 5.36 4.78 -4.61
N LYS A 146 6.19 3.89 -5.14
CA LYS A 146 7.48 3.50 -4.55
C LYS A 146 8.43 4.70 -4.44
N PRO A 147 9.52 4.62 -3.65
CA PRO A 147 10.63 5.55 -3.79
C PRO A 147 11.06 5.68 -5.26
N GLY A 148 11.13 6.92 -5.77
CA GLY A 148 11.37 7.18 -7.20
C GLY A 148 10.09 7.22 -8.05
N GLY A 149 8.91 7.13 -7.44
CA GLY A 149 7.59 7.42 -8.02
C GLY A 149 6.95 6.32 -8.85
N LYS A 150 7.64 5.21 -9.10
CA LYS A 150 7.08 4.07 -9.83
C LYS A 150 5.89 3.49 -9.06
N MET A 151 4.75 3.35 -9.72
CA MET A 151 3.59 2.67 -9.15
C MET A 151 3.93 1.22 -8.84
N ALA A 152 3.50 0.74 -7.68
CA ALA A 152 3.50 -0.69 -7.38
C ALA A 152 2.49 -1.40 -8.27
N SER A 153 2.89 -2.48 -8.95
CA SER A 153 1.98 -3.24 -9.81
C SER A 153 2.42 -4.69 -9.95
N ASN A 154 1.46 -5.61 -9.82
CA ASN A 154 1.68 -7.05 -9.92
C ASN A 154 2.80 -7.54 -8.99
N GLU A 155 2.81 -7.03 -7.75
CA GLU A 155 3.89 -7.25 -6.79
C GLU A 155 3.36 -7.13 -5.36
N ILE A 156 4.09 -7.74 -4.43
CA ILE A 156 3.85 -7.65 -2.99
C ILE A 156 4.97 -6.81 -2.39
N LEU A 157 4.61 -5.80 -1.59
CA LEU A 157 5.55 -4.86 -0.99
C LEU A 157 5.38 -4.73 0.51
N LYS A 158 6.51 -4.61 1.21
CA LYS A 158 6.53 -4.24 2.63
C LYS A 158 6.61 -2.71 2.73
N ILE A 159 5.58 -2.10 3.29
CA ILE A 159 5.48 -0.64 3.50
C ILE A 159 5.24 -0.42 4.99
N ASN A 160 6.14 0.30 5.66
CA ASN A 160 6.07 0.55 7.11
C ASN A 160 5.84 -0.74 7.93
N ASN A 161 6.60 -1.79 7.59
CA ASN A 161 6.53 -3.11 8.23
C ASN A 161 5.23 -3.91 8.00
N VAL A 162 4.35 -3.44 7.12
CA VAL A 162 3.11 -4.14 6.72
C VAL A 162 3.21 -4.58 5.26
N TRP A 163 2.77 -5.80 4.96
CA TRP A 163 2.76 -6.34 3.60
C TRP A 163 1.47 -5.94 2.86
N TYR A 164 1.62 -5.52 1.61
CA TYR A 164 0.54 -5.12 0.71
C TYR A 164 0.69 -5.83 -0.63
N ASP A 165 -0.40 -6.41 -1.13
CA ASP A 165 -0.46 -7.02 -2.47
C ASP A 165 -1.12 -6.03 -3.45
N PHE A 166 -0.48 -5.82 -4.59
CA PHE A 166 -0.94 -4.95 -5.67
C PHE A 166 -1.18 -5.76 -6.93
N ASN A 167 -2.40 -5.69 -7.47
CA ASN A 167 -2.72 -6.40 -8.71
C ASN A 167 -2.00 -5.79 -9.93
N LYS A 168 -2.20 -6.38 -11.11
CA LYS A 168 -1.65 -5.90 -12.39
C LYS A 168 -1.97 -4.44 -12.73
N SER A 169 -3.11 -3.94 -12.24
CA SER A 169 -3.52 -2.53 -12.42
C SER A 169 -2.97 -1.61 -11.34
N GLY A 170 -2.20 -2.13 -10.38
CA GLY A 170 -1.58 -1.41 -9.27
C GLY A 170 -2.48 -1.09 -8.09
N THR A 171 -3.72 -1.59 -8.07
CA THR A 171 -4.59 -1.36 -6.92
C THR A 171 -4.24 -2.33 -5.80
N TYR A 172 -4.14 -1.80 -4.58
CA TYR A 172 -4.07 -2.59 -3.36
C TYR A 172 -5.28 -3.52 -3.28
N ILE A 173 -4.99 -4.80 -3.04
CA ILE A 173 -5.99 -5.82 -2.76
C ILE A 173 -6.03 -6.03 -1.25
N THR A 174 -7.20 -5.87 -0.64
CA THR A 174 -7.42 -6.37 0.72
C THR A 174 -7.39 -7.89 0.68
N LYS A 175 -6.23 -8.48 0.95
CA LYS A 175 -6.08 -9.90 1.28
C LYS A 175 -5.75 -10.03 2.76
N ASP A 176 -6.25 -11.09 3.40
CA ASP A 176 -5.78 -11.45 4.73
C ASP A 176 -4.28 -11.75 4.60
N ALA A 177 -3.41 -11.03 5.31
CA ALA A 177 -1.96 -11.22 5.18
C ALA A 177 -1.53 -12.69 5.44
N SER A 178 -2.35 -13.47 6.17
CA SER A 178 -2.14 -14.91 6.39
C SER A 178 -2.34 -15.78 5.14
N SER A 179 -2.84 -15.21 4.05
CA SER A 179 -2.98 -15.86 2.74
C SER A 179 -1.77 -15.65 1.83
N ILE A 180 -0.76 -14.87 2.23
CA ILE A 180 0.51 -14.75 1.50
C ILE A 180 1.57 -15.53 2.25
N ALA A 181 2.43 -16.28 1.57
CA ALA A 181 3.56 -16.97 2.19
C ALA A 181 4.84 -16.81 1.38
N ILE A 182 5.99 -16.72 2.05
CA ILE A 182 7.31 -16.73 1.41
C ILE A 182 7.87 -18.15 1.42
N VAL A 183 8.48 -18.60 0.32
CA VAL A 183 9.21 -19.86 0.28
C VAL A 183 10.55 -19.71 0.97
N ASN A 184 10.85 -20.59 1.92
CA ASN A 184 12.09 -20.60 2.69
C ASN A 184 12.57 -22.05 2.95
N GLU A 185 13.77 -22.16 3.54
CA GLU A 185 14.35 -23.44 4.00
C GLU A 185 14.66 -24.48 2.91
N CYS A 186 14.71 -24.07 1.64
CA CYS A 186 15.13 -24.90 0.50
C CYS A 186 15.81 -24.07 -0.60
N ASP A 187 16.34 -24.70 -1.65
CA ASP A 187 16.78 -23.97 -2.86
C ASP A 187 15.57 -23.65 -3.76
N PHE A 188 14.68 -24.62 -3.89
CA PHE A 188 13.40 -24.52 -4.58
C PHE A 188 12.39 -25.50 -3.96
N LEU A 189 11.11 -25.16 -4.09
CA LEU A 189 9.99 -25.93 -3.57
C LEU A 189 9.13 -26.45 -4.73
N ASN A 190 8.89 -27.76 -4.73
CA ASN A 190 8.00 -28.40 -5.71
C ASN A 190 6.53 -28.09 -5.39
N ILE A 191 5.80 -27.70 -6.43
CA ILE A 191 4.34 -27.56 -6.42
C ILE A 191 3.76 -28.85 -7.01
N ARG A 192 2.88 -29.52 -6.28
CA ARG A 192 2.34 -30.84 -6.62
C ARG A 192 0.86 -30.81 -6.99
N SER A 193 0.39 -31.83 -7.71
CA SER A 193 -1.03 -31.96 -8.07
C SER A 193 -1.95 -32.29 -6.90
N GLY A 194 -1.42 -32.77 -5.76
CA GLY A 194 -2.17 -33.10 -4.55
C GLY A 194 -1.36 -32.99 -3.25
N PRO A 195 -2.03 -33.09 -2.07
CA PRO A 195 -1.47 -32.78 -0.75
C PRO A 195 -0.61 -33.92 -0.15
N SER A 196 0.32 -34.47 -0.93
CA SER A 196 1.35 -35.39 -0.44
C SER A 196 2.56 -35.43 -1.37
N SER A 197 3.67 -36.00 -0.91
CA SER A 197 4.87 -36.23 -1.72
C SER A 197 4.68 -37.24 -2.86
N ASP A 198 3.58 -37.99 -2.85
CA ASP A 198 3.31 -39.08 -3.81
C ASP A 198 2.62 -38.58 -5.08
N TYR A 199 2.12 -37.34 -5.06
CA TYR A 199 1.50 -36.68 -6.22
C TYR A 199 2.55 -36.10 -7.17
N ASP A 200 2.21 -36.07 -8.47
CA ASP A 200 3.04 -35.51 -9.53
C ASP A 200 3.44 -34.06 -9.27
N VAL A 201 4.67 -33.70 -9.65
CA VAL A 201 5.15 -32.32 -9.63
C VAL A 201 4.59 -31.59 -10.85
N VAL A 202 3.88 -30.49 -10.62
CA VAL A 202 3.28 -29.65 -11.67
C VAL A 202 4.04 -28.33 -11.89
N GLY A 203 4.98 -28.01 -11.00
CA GLY A 203 5.90 -26.89 -11.15
C GLY A 203 6.80 -26.71 -9.95
N SER A 204 7.53 -25.61 -9.90
CA SER A 204 8.41 -25.28 -8.78
C SER A 204 8.48 -23.76 -8.57
N VAL A 205 8.91 -23.38 -7.37
CA VAL A 205 9.10 -22.00 -6.96
C VAL A 205 10.42 -21.89 -6.20
N ASN A 206 11.25 -20.91 -6.54
CA ASN A 206 12.53 -20.70 -5.86
C ASN A 206 12.32 -20.06 -4.49
N THR A 207 13.22 -20.33 -3.54
CA THR A 207 13.23 -19.64 -2.24
C THR A 207 13.30 -18.13 -2.39
N GLY A 208 12.67 -17.44 -1.44
CA GLY A 208 12.51 -15.98 -1.45
C GLY A 208 11.35 -15.50 -2.33
N ASN A 209 10.70 -16.38 -3.10
CA ASN A 209 9.49 -16.02 -3.83
C ASN A 209 8.25 -16.16 -2.95
N TYR A 210 7.24 -15.38 -3.29
CA TYR A 210 5.96 -15.37 -2.60
C TYR A 210 4.93 -16.24 -3.33
N LEU A 211 4.04 -16.81 -2.54
CA LEU A 211 2.91 -17.64 -2.93
C LEU A 211 1.65 -17.11 -2.27
N GLU A 212 0.52 -17.27 -2.93
CA GLU A 212 -0.79 -17.07 -2.29
C GLU A 212 -1.33 -18.42 -1.81
N ILE A 213 -1.58 -18.57 -0.51
CA ILE A 213 -2.29 -19.69 0.08
C ILE A 213 -3.78 -19.54 -0.25
N ILE A 214 -4.29 -20.44 -1.09
CA ILE A 214 -5.72 -20.53 -1.45
C ILE A 214 -6.46 -21.43 -0.46
N GLU A 215 -5.81 -22.49 0.05
CA GLU A 215 -6.43 -23.48 0.93
C GLU A 215 -5.41 -24.09 1.89
N ARG A 216 -5.80 -24.27 3.16
CA ARG A 216 -5.00 -25.00 4.17
C ARG A 216 -5.55 -26.42 4.27
N GLY A 217 -4.89 -27.36 3.60
CA GLY A 217 -5.27 -28.76 3.64
C GLY A 217 -4.69 -29.51 4.85
N SER A 218 -4.92 -30.82 4.86
CA SER A 218 -4.46 -31.72 5.92
C SER A 218 -2.94 -31.96 5.86
N ASN A 219 -2.37 -32.43 6.97
CA ASN A 219 -0.98 -32.92 7.04
C ASN A 219 0.08 -31.92 6.56
N ASN A 220 -0.07 -30.64 6.88
CA ASN A 220 0.88 -29.58 6.52
C ASN A 220 1.03 -29.40 5.00
N TRP A 221 -0.04 -29.57 4.21
CA TRP A 221 -0.05 -29.27 2.78
C TRP A 221 -1.02 -28.14 2.48
N TYR A 222 -0.51 -27.06 1.88
CA TYR A 222 -1.29 -25.89 1.51
C TYR A 222 -1.41 -25.81 0.00
N LYS A 223 -2.62 -25.54 -0.48
CA LYS A 223 -2.86 -25.24 -1.88
C LYS A 223 -2.48 -23.79 -2.12
N VAL A 224 -1.65 -23.56 -3.12
CA VAL A 224 -1.11 -22.25 -3.44
C VAL A 224 -1.29 -21.91 -4.91
N GLU A 225 -1.36 -20.61 -5.19
CA GLU A 225 -1.16 -20.06 -6.53
C GLU A 225 0.22 -19.39 -6.60
N TYR A 226 0.96 -19.73 -7.64
CA TYR A 226 2.22 -19.13 -8.03
C TYR A 226 2.10 -18.60 -9.47
N SER A 227 2.87 -17.56 -9.80
CA SER A 227 2.94 -16.85 -11.10
C SER A 227 2.24 -17.52 -12.30
N ASN A 228 1.44 -16.74 -13.05
CA ASN A 228 0.72 -17.21 -14.26
C ASN A 228 -0.28 -18.35 -14.01
N SER A 229 -1.05 -18.27 -12.91
CA SER A 229 -2.11 -19.22 -12.58
C SER A 229 -1.65 -20.66 -12.31
N LEU A 230 -0.35 -20.86 -12.03
CA LEU A 230 0.16 -22.16 -11.63
C LEU A 230 -0.35 -22.47 -10.22
N THR A 231 -1.36 -23.33 -10.14
CA THR A 231 -1.98 -23.76 -8.89
C THR A 231 -1.56 -25.19 -8.54
N GLY A 232 -1.24 -25.43 -7.29
CA GLY A 232 -1.01 -26.79 -6.78
C GLY A 232 -0.73 -26.79 -5.28
N TRP A 233 -0.14 -27.86 -4.78
CA TRP A 233 0.05 -28.10 -3.35
C TRP A 233 1.53 -28.05 -2.98
N VAL A 234 1.83 -27.36 -1.88
CA VAL A 234 3.17 -27.28 -1.29
C VAL A 234 3.12 -27.70 0.17
N ASN A 235 4.23 -28.24 0.68
CA ASN A 235 4.33 -28.58 2.09
C ASN A 235 4.60 -27.29 2.90
N SER A 236 3.80 -27.04 3.93
CA SER A 236 3.83 -25.82 4.74
C SER A 236 5.11 -25.65 5.55
N LYS A 237 5.94 -26.70 5.67
CA LYS A 237 7.30 -26.59 6.24
C LYS A 237 8.18 -25.60 5.48
N TYR A 238 8.01 -25.49 4.16
CA TYR A 238 8.90 -24.70 3.29
C TYR A 238 8.32 -23.33 2.95
N ILE A 239 7.24 -22.92 3.64
CA ILE A 239 6.61 -21.64 3.41
C ILE A 239 6.25 -20.97 4.74
N THR A 240 6.50 -19.68 4.84
CA THR A 240 6.14 -18.89 6.02
C THR A 240 5.03 -17.90 5.66
N PRO A 241 3.80 -18.08 6.16
CA PRO A 241 2.72 -17.12 5.96
C PRO A 241 3.11 -15.73 6.50
N GLN A 242 2.89 -14.67 5.73
CA GLN A 242 3.32 -13.30 6.01
C GLN A 242 2.33 -12.53 6.90
N GLY A 243 1.24 -13.18 7.33
CA GLY A 243 0.27 -12.66 8.30
C GLY A 243 -0.17 -13.65 9.37
N GLU A 244 0.43 -14.86 9.40
CA GLU A 244 0.55 -15.64 10.64
C GLU A 244 2.02 -15.53 11.05
N TYR A 245 2.30 -14.69 12.05
CA TYR A 245 3.64 -14.55 12.58
C TYR A 245 4.10 -15.90 13.16
N TYR A 246 4.93 -16.61 12.40
CA TYR A 246 5.89 -17.59 12.92
C TYR A 246 7.27 -17.02 12.59
N GLU A 247 7.93 -16.41 13.58
CA GLU A 247 9.36 -16.15 13.52
C GLU A 247 10.06 -17.01 14.57
N ASP A 248 11.04 -17.79 14.12
CA ASP A 248 12.00 -18.45 14.97
C ASP A 248 13.07 -17.42 15.41
N ASN A 249 13.18 -17.29 16.73
CA ASN A 249 14.12 -16.54 17.57
C ASN A 249 15.34 -15.86 16.92
N THR A 250 15.48 -14.55 17.12
CA THR A 250 16.20 -14.01 18.29
C THR A 250 16.06 -12.48 18.31
N ASP A 251 15.52 -11.96 19.41
CA ASP A 251 15.40 -10.52 19.75
C ASP A 251 14.40 -9.68 18.91
N GLU A 252 13.13 -10.09 18.94
CA GLU A 252 11.99 -9.30 18.46
C GLU A 252 11.70 -8.16 19.46
N SER A 253 11.53 -6.92 18.96
CA SER A 253 11.22 -5.78 19.83
C SER A 253 10.02 -6.11 20.72
N THR A 254 10.18 -5.96 22.04
CA THR A 254 9.16 -6.15 23.08
C THR A 254 7.78 -5.64 22.67
N ASP A 255 7.73 -4.51 21.96
CA ASP A 255 6.50 -3.88 21.47
C ASP A 255 5.73 -4.74 20.45
N ALA A 256 6.40 -5.44 19.53
CA ALA A 256 5.75 -6.27 18.51
C ALA A 256 5.05 -7.48 19.14
N ARG A 257 5.73 -8.17 20.07
CA ARG A 257 5.17 -9.30 20.84
C ARG A 257 3.97 -8.86 21.68
N VAL A 258 4.07 -7.70 22.31
CA VAL A 258 2.96 -7.10 23.06
C VAL A 258 1.76 -6.81 22.15
N GLN A 259 1.98 -6.25 20.96
CA GLN A 259 0.89 -5.97 20.01
C GLN A 259 0.23 -7.25 19.49
N ASN A 260 1.00 -8.32 19.25
CA ASN A 260 0.44 -9.61 18.86
C ASN A 260 -0.51 -10.18 19.93
N VAL A 261 -0.12 -10.12 21.22
CA VAL A 261 -0.99 -10.51 22.34
C VAL A 261 -2.29 -9.69 22.36
N ILE A 262 -2.20 -8.37 22.18
CA ILE A 262 -3.36 -7.47 22.15
C ILE A 262 -4.28 -7.80 20.97
N ASN A 263 -3.72 -8.04 19.78
CA ASN A 263 -4.47 -8.38 18.58
C ASN A 263 -5.24 -9.71 18.73
N ILE A 264 -4.59 -10.73 19.30
CA ILE A 264 -5.27 -12.00 19.63
C ILE A 264 -6.41 -11.76 20.61
N ALA A 265 -6.16 -10.99 21.68
CA ALA A 265 -7.16 -10.68 22.69
C ALA A 265 -8.39 -10.01 22.08
N ARG A 266 -8.20 -9.00 21.21
CA ARG A 266 -9.29 -8.28 20.52
C ARG A 266 -10.13 -9.18 19.62
N LYS A 267 -9.53 -10.17 18.94
CA LYS A 267 -10.26 -11.16 18.13
C LYS A 267 -11.24 -12.03 18.94
N GLN A 268 -11.14 -12.03 20.28
CA GLN A 268 -12.02 -12.82 21.14
C GLN A 268 -13.23 -12.05 21.65
N ILE A 269 -13.34 -10.73 21.38
CA ILE A 269 -14.47 -9.91 21.82
C ILE A 269 -15.80 -10.55 21.40
N GLY A 270 -16.75 -10.60 22.32
CA GLY A 270 -18.07 -11.21 22.12
C GLY A 270 -18.15 -12.71 22.44
N LYS A 271 -17.03 -13.40 22.67
CA LYS A 271 -17.06 -14.81 23.08
C LYS A 271 -17.56 -14.99 24.51
N PRO A 272 -18.38 -16.03 24.80
CA PRO A 272 -19.02 -16.18 26.09
C PRO A 272 -18.03 -16.54 27.21
N TYR A 273 -18.35 -16.07 28.42
CA TYR A 273 -17.69 -16.53 29.64
C TYR A 273 -18.13 -17.95 29.99
N VAL A 274 -17.17 -18.85 30.22
CA VAL A 274 -17.42 -20.18 30.78
C VAL A 274 -16.35 -20.49 31.82
N TRP A 275 -16.76 -20.83 33.03
CA TRP A 275 -15.84 -21.17 34.12
C TRP A 275 -14.95 -22.35 33.73
N GLY A 276 -13.64 -22.21 33.85
CA GLY A 276 -12.69 -23.26 33.48
C GLY A 276 -12.30 -23.27 32.00
N ALA A 277 -12.92 -22.46 31.13
CA ALA A 277 -12.62 -22.47 29.70
C ALA A 277 -11.35 -21.69 29.33
N GLU A 278 -10.60 -22.23 28.35
CA GLU A 278 -9.31 -21.71 27.87
C GLU A 278 -9.31 -21.41 26.36
N GLY A 279 -10.49 -21.36 25.74
CA GLY A 279 -10.65 -21.09 24.32
C GLY A 279 -10.73 -22.32 23.40
N PRO A 280 -10.81 -22.10 22.08
CA PRO A 280 -10.96 -20.79 21.45
C PRO A 280 -12.42 -20.29 21.48
N SER A 281 -13.41 -21.12 21.82
CA SER A 281 -14.83 -20.77 21.67
C SER A 281 -15.43 -20.03 22.87
N SER A 282 -14.83 -20.16 24.06
CA SER A 282 -15.28 -19.52 25.30
C SER A 282 -14.13 -19.42 26.29
N PHE A 283 -14.24 -18.54 27.29
CA PHE A 283 -13.12 -18.28 28.21
C PHE A 283 -13.59 -17.96 29.64
N ASP A 284 -12.84 -18.37 30.66
CA ASP A 284 -12.83 -17.62 31.92
C ASP A 284 -11.77 -16.50 31.88
N CYS A 285 -11.67 -15.69 32.95
CA CYS A 285 -10.80 -14.52 32.96
C CYS A 285 -9.32 -14.87 32.74
N SER A 286 -8.83 -15.90 33.42
CA SER A 286 -7.44 -16.36 33.34
C SER A 286 -7.15 -17.24 32.12
N GLY A 287 -8.13 -18.02 31.66
CA GLY A 287 -8.04 -18.77 30.41
C GLY A 287 -7.98 -17.85 29.20
N PHE A 288 -8.68 -16.71 29.24
CA PHE A 288 -8.60 -15.66 28.22
C PHE A 288 -7.19 -15.06 28.12
N THR A 289 -6.60 -14.64 29.24
CA THR A 289 -5.25 -14.05 29.25
C THR A 289 -4.18 -15.08 28.88
N SER A 290 -4.29 -16.32 29.39
CA SER A 290 -3.40 -17.43 29.00
C SER A 290 -3.47 -17.70 27.50
N TYR A 291 -4.67 -17.74 26.92
CA TYR A 291 -4.84 -17.93 25.48
C TYR A 291 -4.21 -16.78 24.68
N ALA A 292 -4.48 -15.53 25.06
CA ALA A 292 -3.93 -14.36 24.37
C ALA A 292 -2.39 -14.36 24.36
N TYR A 293 -1.77 -14.67 25.50
CA TYR A 293 -0.31 -14.73 25.63
C TYR A 293 0.31 -15.95 24.94
N LYS A 294 -0.36 -17.11 25.01
CA LYS A 294 0.13 -18.32 24.35
C LYS A 294 0.10 -18.18 22.84
N GLN A 295 -0.97 -17.64 22.28
CA GLN A 295 -1.11 -17.47 20.83
C GLN A 295 -0.35 -16.24 20.30
N GLY A 296 -0.24 -15.17 21.10
CA GLY A 296 0.35 -13.90 20.65
C GLY A 296 1.85 -13.76 20.87
N ALA A 297 2.42 -14.46 21.87
CA ALA A 297 3.84 -14.33 22.20
C ALA A 297 4.51 -15.67 22.56
N ASN A 298 3.82 -16.79 22.36
CA ASN A 298 4.23 -18.13 22.79
C ASN A 298 4.61 -18.22 24.29
N ILE A 299 4.03 -17.35 25.13
CA ILE A 299 4.26 -17.37 26.58
C ILE A 299 3.15 -18.17 27.24
N THR A 300 3.55 -19.19 28.00
CA THR A 300 2.61 -20.00 28.77
C THR A 300 2.43 -19.38 30.14
N LEU A 301 1.29 -18.72 30.34
CA LEU A 301 0.91 -18.20 31.65
C LEU A 301 0.35 -19.32 32.55
N PRO A 302 0.50 -19.20 33.89
CA PRO A 302 -0.20 -20.07 34.82
C PRO A 302 -1.71 -20.05 34.58
N ARG A 303 -2.38 -21.19 34.83
CA ARG A 303 -3.80 -21.36 34.51
C ARG A 303 -4.71 -20.39 35.25
N VAL A 304 -4.41 -20.08 36.51
CA VAL A 304 -5.31 -19.33 37.40
C VAL A 304 -4.81 -17.91 37.64
N SER A 305 -5.74 -16.96 37.79
CA SER A 305 -5.45 -15.53 37.94
C SER A 305 -4.53 -15.20 39.12
N ARG A 306 -4.63 -15.97 40.23
CA ARG A 306 -3.76 -15.80 41.41
C ARG A 306 -2.29 -16.07 41.09
N ASP A 307 -2.02 -17.10 40.30
CA ASP A 307 -0.65 -17.49 39.94
C ASP A 307 -0.10 -16.59 38.84
N GLN A 308 -0.95 -16.19 37.88
CA GLN A 308 -0.62 -15.11 36.93
C GLN A 308 -0.27 -13.81 37.67
N GLY A 309 -0.92 -13.54 38.80
CA GLY A 309 -0.63 -12.43 39.69
C GLY A 309 0.77 -12.43 40.29
N ASN A 310 1.55 -13.50 40.11
CA ASN A 310 2.96 -13.64 40.50
C ASN A 310 3.90 -13.89 39.30
N PHE A 311 3.39 -13.91 38.07
CA PHE A 311 4.16 -14.20 36.87
C PHE A 311 4.68 -12.91 36.22
N GLY A 312 6.00 -12.81 35.99
CA GLY A 312 6.63 -11.63 35.41
C GLY A 312 6.95 -10.50 36.40
N THR A 313 7.26 -9.31 35.88
CA THR A 313 7.71 -8.15 36.67
C THR A 313 6.54 -7.42 37.30
N ALA A 314 6.61 -7.08 38.59
CA ALA A 314 5.60 -6.23 39.25
C ALA A 314 5.64 -4.80 38.68
N ILE A 315 4.47 -4.24 38.33
CA ILE A 315 4.35 -2.87 37.81
C ILE A 315 3.40 -2.05 38.68
N SER A 316 3.77 -0.81 38.97
CA SER A 316 2.87 0.14 39.63
C SER A 316 1.78 0.60 38.68
N ARG A 317 0.59 0.91 39.20
CA ARG A 317 -0.56 1.37 38.39
C ARG A 317 -0.22 2.57 37.48
N SER A 318 0.66 3.47 37.93
CA SER A 318 1.12 4.62 37.16
C SER A 318 2.03 4.29 35.98
N ASN A 319 2.67 3.11 35.98
CA ASN A 319 3.65 2.67 34.98
C ASN A 319 3.08 1.59 34.04
N LEU A 320 1.75 1.42 34.04
CA LEU A 320 1.05 0.50 33.17
C LEU A 320 1.32 0.83 31.70
N LYS A 321 1.68 -0.18 30.93
CA LYS A 321 1.84 -0.15 29.48
C LYS A 321 0.94 -1.20 28.84
N PRO A 322 0.47 -0.97 27.59
CA PRO A 322 -0.26 -1.99 26.86
C PRO A 322 0.46 -3.35 26.93
N GLY A 323 -0.31 -4.42 27.09
CA GLY A 323 0.24 -5.76 27.33
C GLY A 323 0.28 -6.13 28.82
N ASP A 324 0.43 -5.20 29.76
CA ASP A 324 0.46 -5.55 31.17
C ASP A 324 -0.83 -6.26 31.62
N LEU A 325 -0.71 -7.28 32.47
CA LEU A 325 -1.84 -7.91 33.12
C LEU A 325 -2.26 -7.07 34.32
N VAL A 326 -3.56 -6.81 34.45
CA VAL A 326 -4.17 -6.09 35.58
C VAL A 326 -5.03 -7.05 36.39
N PHE A 327 -4.87 -7.01 37.71
CA PHE A 327 -5.49 -7.96 38.64
C PHE A 327 -6.41 -7.23 39.61
N PHE A 328 -7.50 -7.91 39.97
CA PHE A 328 -8.51 -7.37 40.87
C PHE A 328 -8.83 -8.36 41.99
N ALA A 329 -9.18 -7.82 43.15
CA ALA A 329 -9.54 -8.56 44.35
C ALA A 329 -10.80 -7.94 44.97
N SER A 330 -11.97 -8.52 44.70
CA SER A 330 -13.22 -7.94 45.19
C SER A 330 -13.40 -7.98 46.71
N ASN A 331 -12.61 -8.80 47.41
CA ASN A 331 -12.54 -8.85 48.88
C ASN A 331 -11.36 -8.05 49.45
N GLY A 332 -10.61 -7.34 48.60
CA GLY A 332 -9.44 -6.55 48.97
C GLY A 332 -8.15 -7.33 49.25
N THR A 333 -8.20 -8.67 49.33
CA THR A 333 -7.06 -9.48 49.78
C THR A 333 -6.63 -10.58 48.81
N THR A 334 -7.54 -11.05 47.95
CA THR A 334 -7.30 -12.23 47.13
C THR A 334 -7.67 -11.96 45.68
N ILE A 335 -6.69 -12.09 44.79
CA ILE A 335 -6.91 -12.00 43.35
C ILE A 335 -7.99 -13.01 42.95
N ASN A 336 -9.05 -12.49 42.33
CA ASN A 336 -10.15 -13.28 41.80
C ASN A 336 -10.48 -12.93 40.34
N HIS A 337 -9.85 -11.89 39.79
CA HIS A 337 -10.05 -11.49 38.40
C HIS A 337 -8.76 -10.98 37.75
N VAL A 338 -8.64 -11.17 36.43
CA VAL A 338 -7.52 -10.67 35.62
C VAL A 338 -8.02 -10.12 34.29
N GLY A 339 -7.30 -9.16 33.72
CA GLY A 339 -7.47 -8.69 32.36
C GLY A 339 -6.17 -8.18 31.76
N LEU A 340 -6.21 -7.85 30.47
CA LEU A 340 -5.07 -7.36 29.69
C LEU A 340 -5.21 -5.86 29.43
N TYR A 341 -4.25 -5.06 29.90
CA TYR A 341 -4.25 -3.61 29.73
C TYR A 341 -3.97 -3.19 28.28
N LEU A 342 -4.70 -2.19 27.78
CA LEU A 342 -4.65 -1.73 26.40
C LEU A 342 -4.07 -0.31 26.26
N GLY A 343 -3.76 0.36 27.37
CA GLY A 343 -3.49 1.80 27.38
C GLY A 343 -4.75 2.62 27.67
N ASN A 344 -4.60 3.93 27.88
CA ASN A 344 -5.71 4.87 28.06
C ASN A 344 -6.74 4.48 29.14
N SER A 345 -6.30 3.83 30.23
CA SER A 345 -7.18 3.28 31.27
C SER A 345 -8.14 2.18 30.80
N GLU A 346 -7.93 1.58 29.63
CA GLU A 346 -8.75 0.49 29.09
C GLU A 346 -8.07 -0.86 29.28
N PHE A 347 -8.88 -1.90 29.48
CA PHE A 347 -8.40 -3.27 29.54
C PHE A 347 -9.45 -4.22 28.97
N ILE A 348 -9.00 -5.33 28.39
CA ILE A 348 -9.86 -6.38 27.84
C ILE A 348 -9.85 -7.60 28.76
N HIS A 349 -11.01 -8.22 28.94
CA HIS A 349 -11.16 -9.37 29.83
C HIS A 349 -12.38 -10.23 29.49
N SER A 350 -12.43 -11.46 30.03
CA SER A 350 -13.65 -12.28 30.13
C SER A 350 -14.22 -12.13 31.55
N PRO A 351 -15.29 -11.33 31.77
CA PRO A 351 -15.65 -10.78 33.09
C PRO A 351 -16.23 -11.80 34.08
N ARG A 352 -17.32 -12.49 33.74
CA ARG A 352 -18.10 -13.34 34.66
C ARG A 352 -19.16 -14.15 33.91
N PRO A 353 -19.77 -15.17 34.54
CA PRO A 353 -20.87 -15.93 33.91
C PRO A 353 -22.00 -15.05 33.39
N GLY A 354 -22.55 -15.41 32.22
CA GLY A 354 -23.63 -14.67 31.56
C GLY A 354 -23.17 -13.47 30.72
N GLU A 355 -21.88 -13.19 30.69
CA GLU A 355 -21.29 -12.07 29.95
C GLU A 355 -20.30 -12.57 28.88
N THR A 356 -19.80 -11.66 28.06
CA THR A 356 -18.85 -11.95 26.99
C THR A 356 -17.55 -11.18 27.16
N VAL A 357 -16.50 -11.64 26.46
CA VAL A 357 -15.22 -10.91 26.38
C VAL A 357 -15.47 -9.49 25.85
N ARG A 358 -15.01 -8.49 26.59
CA ARG A 358 -15.23 -7.06 26.27
C ARG A 358 -14.09 -6.19 26.78
N ILE A 359 -14.15 -4.91 26.40
CA ILE A 359 -13.27 -3.86 26.91
C ILE A 359 -14.01 -3.07 27.97
N ASP A 360 -13.39 -2.90 29.13
CA ASP A 360 -13.88 -2.06 30.22
C ASP A 360 -12.79 -1.02 30.62
N LYS A 361 -13.19 -0.02 31.41
CA LYS A 361 -12.27 1.03 31.90
C LYS A 361 -11.86 0.77 33.35
N LEU A 362 -10.55 0.86 33.63
CA LEU A 362 -9.99 0.84 34.99
C LEU A 362 -10.52 1.97 35.88
N THR A 363 -11.03 3.04 35.28
CA THR A 363 -11.64 4.17 35.98
C THR A 363 -13.11 3.95 36.36
N SER A 364 -13.74 2.85 35.92
CA SER A 364 -15.10 2.54 36.37
C SER A 364 -15.10 2.21 37.87
N ASN A 365 -16.18 2.56 38.58
CA ASN A 365 -16.26 2.43 40.04
C ASN A 365 -15.84 1.03 40.53
N TYR A 366 -16.32 -0.02 39.87
CA TYR A 366 -16.00 -1.39 40.26
C TYR A 366 -14.51 -1.71 40.08
N TYR A 367 -13.93 -1.48 38.89
CA TYR A 367 -12.52 -1.84 38.65
C TYR A 367 -11.55 -0.92 39.38
N ASN A 368 -11.93 0.35 39.58
CA ASN A 368 -11.11 1.28 40.33
C ASN A 368 -11.00 0.89 41.80
N ASN A 369 -12.12 0.52 42.44
CA ASN A 369 -12.17 0.16 43.86
C ASN A 369 -11.56 -1.22 44.15
N ASN A 370 -11.54 -2.11 43.17
CA ASN A 370 -11.07 -3.49 43.33
C ASN A 370 -9.69 -3.74 42.69
N TYR A 371 -9.03 -2.72 42.14
CA TYR A 371 -7.68 -2.86 41.57
C TYR A 371 -6.70 -3.34 42.64
N PHE A 372 -5.96 -4.41 42.34
CA PHE A 372 -5.06 -5.05 43.30
C PHE A 372 -3.59 -4.90 42.89
N SER A 373 -3.22 -5.33 41.68
CA SER A 373 -1.83 -5.31 41.21
C SER A 373 -1.73 -5.37 39.69
N ALA A 374 -0.52 -5.21 39.15
CA ALA A 374 -0.22 -5.47 37.74
C ALA A 374 1.10 -6.19 37.51
N ARG A 375 1.18 -6.93 36.39
CA ARG A 375 2.37 -7.68 35.97
C ARG A 375 2.73 -7.42 34.52
N ARG A 376 4.01 -7.19 34.24
CA ARG A 376 4.58 -7.16 32.90
C ARG A 376 5.20 -8.50 32.58
N VAL A 377 4.75 -9.09 31.47
CA VAL A 377 5.13 -10.45 31.06
C VAL A 377 6.23 -10.44 30.00
N ILE A 378 6.26 -9.43 29.14
CA ILE A 378 7.24 -9.24 28.07
C ILE A 378 8.02 -7.97 28.44
N ASN A 379 9.34 -8.08 28.61
CA ASN A 379 10.24 -6.98 28.97
C ASN A 379 11.02 -6.46 27.77
#